data_AF-T1AWA4-F1
#
_entry.id   AF-T1AWA4-F1
#
_cell.length_a   1.000
_cell.length_b   1.000
_cell.length_c   1.000
_cell.angle_alpha   90.00
_cell.angle_beta   90.00
_cell.angle_gamma   90.00
#
_symmetry.space_group_name_H-M   'P 1'
#
loop_
_entity.id
_entity.type
_entity.pdbx_description
1 polymer ?
#
loop_
_entity_poly.entity_id
_entity_poly.type
_entity_poly.pdbx_seq_one_letter_code
_entity_poly.pdbx_strand_id
1 'polypeptide(L)' 'DTSWGIVQLLLQINHRGTTVLVATHNREIVDLCRQRVIAVEGGRIVRDEAQGQYLEGGAAAS' A
#
# COMPACT_ATOMS: atom_id res chain seq x y z
N ASP A 1 9.50 -10.62 10.09
CA ASP A 1 9.72 -9.66 11.20
C ASP A 1 10.33 -8.32 10.82
N THR A 2 11.54 -8.25 10.25
CA THR A 2 12.23 -6.95 10.02
C THR A 2 11.48 -5.95 9.15
N SER A 3 10.87 -6.40 8.04
CA SER A 3 10.12 -5.52 7.12
C SER A 3 8.89 -4.89 7.78
N TRP A 4 8.23 -5.60 8.70
CA TRP A 4 7.09 -5.06 9.44
C TRP A 4 7.51 -3.97 10.42
N GLY A 5 8.61 -4.19 11.16
CA GLY A 5 9.15 -3.18 12.08
C GLY A 5 9.53 -1.87 11.38
N ILE A 6 10.11 -1.96 10.17
CA ILE A 6 10.41 -0.78 9.34
C ILE A 6 9.12 -0.04 8.97
N VAL A 7 8.10 -0.75 8.51
CA VAL A 7 6.81 -0.15 8.14
C VAL A 7 6.14 0.52 9.34
N GLN A 8 6.17 -0.11 10.52
CA GLN A 8 5.64 0.50 11.73
C GLN A 8 6.34 1.82 12.08
N LEU A 9 7.67 1.87 11.95
CA LEU A 9 8.43 3.11 12.16
C LEU A 9 8.02 4.19 11.14
N LEU A 10 7.86 3.82 9.87
CA LEU A 10 7.42 4.74 8.82
C LEU A 10 6.00 5.27 9.08
N LEU A 11 5.08 4.42 9.55
CA LEU A 11 3.73 4.83 9.96
C LEU A 11 3.76 5.80 11.15
N GLN A 12 4.64 5.57 12.14
CA GLN A 12 4.83 6.51 13.25
C GLN A 12 5.37 7.87 12.79
N ILE A 13 6.32 7.88 11.85
CA ILE A 13 6.83 9.11 11.23
C ILE A 13 5.71 9.83 10.48
N ASN A 14 4.88 9.09 9.74
CA ASN A 14 3.75 9.65 9.02
C ASN A 14 2.71 10.27 9.98
N HIS A 15 2.39 9.59 11.08
CA HIS A 15 1.48 10.10 12.09
C HIS A 15 1.97 11.41 12.76
N ARG A 16 3.28 11.66 12.77
CA ARG A 16 3.87 12.92 13.26
C ARG A 16 3.79 14.08 12.27
N GLY A 17 3.14 13.89 11.12
CA GLY A 17 2.89 14.94 10.11
C GLY A 17 3.82 14.89 8.90
N THR A 18 4.77 13.96 8.85
CA THR A 18 5.63 13.78 7.67
C THR A 18 4.87 13.03 6.57
N THR A 19 4.92 13.51 5.33
CA THR A 19 4.41 12.72 4.21
C THR A 19 5.40 11.60 3.88
N VAL A 20 4.93 10.36 3.82
CA VAL A 20 5.76 9.17 3.54
C VAL A 20 5.20 8.45 2.32
N LEU A 21 6.08 8.16 1.34
CA LEU A 21 5.77 7.30 0.20
C LEU A 21 6.54 5.99 0.34
N VAL A 22 5.84 4.87 0.20
CA VAL A 22 6.44 3.53 0.23
C VAL A 22 6.17 2.85 -1.11
N ALA A 23 7.24 2.48 -1.82
CA ALA A 23 7.16 1.63 -3.00
C ALA A 23 7.55 0.20 -2.60
N THR A 24 6.64 -0.76 -2.82
CA THR A 24 6.86 -2.16 -2.41
C THR A 24 6.09 -3.12 -3.31
N HIS A 25 6.61 -4.34 -3.45
CA HIS A 25 5.89 -5.49 -4.01
C HIS A 25 5.26 -6.39 -2.93
N ASN A 26 5.46 -6.08 -1.65
CA ASN A 26 4.88 -6.86 -0.55
C ASN A 26 3.41 -6.48 -0.32
N ARG A 27 2.51 -7.32 -0.86
CA ARG A 27 1.05 -7.13 -0.83
C ARG A 27 0.48 -7.16 0.59
N GLU A 28 0.95 -8.09 1.42
CA GLU A 28 0.48 -8.26 2.80
C GLU A 28 0.70 -6.99 3.64
N ILE A 29 1.87 -6.35 3.49
CA ILE A 29 2.16 -5.08 4.17
C ILE A 29 1.19 -3.98 3.73
N VAL A 30 0.90 -3.89 2.43
CA VAL A 30 -0.03 -2.90 1.88
C VAL A 30 -1.44 -3.09 2.46
N ASP A 31 -1.91 -4.34 2.49
CA ASP A 31 -3.23 -4.71 3.03
C ASP A 31 -3.39 -4.37 4.52
N LEU A 32 -2.34 -4.59 5.31
CA LEU A 32 -2.33 -4.31 6.74
C LEU A 32 -2.33 -2.80 7.06
N CYS A 33 -1.70 -1.98 6.20
CA CYS A 33 -1.55 -0.54 6.47
C CYS A 33 -2.84 0.26 6.24
N ARG A 34 -3.72 -0.19 5.32
CA ARG A 34 -4.98 0.48 4.93
C ARG A 34 -4.83 1.98 4.63
N GLN A 35 -3.68 2.35 4.06
CA GLN A 35 -3.37 3.71 3.62
C GLN A 35 -3.79 3.90 2.16
N ARG A 36 -3.51 5.08 1.59
CA ARG A 36 -3.69 5.31 0.16
C ARG A 36 -2.77 4.38 -0.65
N VAL A 37 -3.33 3.71 -1.66
CA VAL A 37 -2.60 2.82 -2.57
C VAL A 37 -2.68 3.37 -3.98
N ILE A 38 -1.53 3.53 -4.63
CA ILE A 38 -1.41 3.91 -6.04
C ILE A 38 -0.75 2.75 -6.77
N ALA A 39 -1.48 2.09 -7.68
CA ALA A 39 -0.94 1.02 -8.50
C ALA A 39 -0.48 1.58 -9.86
N VAL A 40 0.73 1.21 -10.27
CA VAL A 40 1.33 1.62 -11.53
C VAL A 40 1.64 0.39 -12.37
N GLU A 41 1.20 0.40 -13.62
CA GLU A 41 1.46 -0.66 -14.60
C GLU A 41 1.76 -0.01 -15.96
N GLY A 42 2.78 -0.51 -16.67
CA GLY A 42 3.16 0.04 -17.97
C GLY A 42 3.49 1.54 -17.98
N GLY A 43 3.97 2.09 -16.85
CA GLY A 43 4.26 3.52 -16.69
C GLY A 43 3.03 4.41 -16.49
N ARG A 44 1.86 3.84 -16.22
CA ARG A 44 0.60 4.57 -15.98
C ARG A 44 0.01 4.22 -14.62
N ILE A 45 -0.63 5.18 -13.97
CA ILE A 45 -1.44 4.92 -12.78
C ILE A 45 -2.71 4.20 -13.23
N VAL A 46 -2.90 2.98 -12.76
CA VAL A 46 -4.07 2.14 -13.08
C VAL A 46 -5.08 2.09 -11.93
N ARG A 47 -4.67 2.51 -10.72
CA ARG A 47 -5.51 2.52 -9.53
C ARG A 47 -5.03 3.54 -8.51
N ASP A 48 -5.96 4.19 -7.83
CA ASP A 48 -5.70 5.17 -6.77
C ASP A 48 -6.84 5.12 -5.74
N GLU A 49 -6.55 4.61 -4.54
CA GLU A 49 -7.56 4.37 -3.51
C GLU A 49 -7.10 4.87 -2.15
N ALA A 50 -7.91 5.71 -1.49
CA ALA A 50 -7.55 6.36 -0.22
C ALA A 50 -7.44 5.42 1.00
N GLN A 51 -8.10 4.26 0.96
CA GLN A 51 -8.00 3.20 1.96
C GLN A 51 -7.88 1.85 1.24
N GLY A 52 -6.89 1.78 0.33
CA GLY A 52 -6.74 0.63 -0.55
C GLY A 52 -6.32 -0.63 0.20
N GLN A 53 -6.96 -1.74 -0.15
CA GLN A 53 -6.41 -3.09 0.07
C GLN A 53 -5.86 -3.55 -1.28
N TYR A 54 -4.78 -4.30 -1.35
CA TYR A 54 -4.28 -4.88 -2.58
C TYR A 54 -5.34 -5.62 -3.40
N LEU A 55 -6.43 -6.11 -2.77
CA LEU A 55 -7.58 -6.84 -3.34
C LEU A 55 -7.63 -6.82 -4.87
N GLU A 56 -7.30 -7.98 -5.43
CA GLU A 56 -7.48 -8.32 -6.83
C GLU A 56 -8.95 -8.13 -7.23
N GLY A 57 -9.18 -7.36 -8.29
CA GLY A 57 -10.45 -7.40 -9.00
C GLY A 57 -10.57 -8.69 -9.80
N GLY A 58 -11.42 -9.61 -9.33
CA GLY A 58 -12.25 -10.43 -10.22
C GLY A 58 -11.75 -11.80 -10.67
N ALA A 59 -11.57 -12.73 -9.73
CA ALA A 59 -12.06 -14.11 -9.93
C ALA A 59 -13.50 -14.20 -9.40
N ALA A 60 -14.44 -13.64 -10.16
CA ALA A 60 -15.88 -13.79 -9.96
C ALA A 60 -16.61 -13.50 -11.29
N ALA A 61 -16.28 -14.28 -12.32
CA ALA A 61 -17.07 -14.43 -13.54
C ALA A 61 -16.75 -15.78 -14.18
N SER A 62 -17.23 -16.84 -13.54
CA SER A 62 -17.55 -18.15 -14.13
C SER A 62 -18.60 -18.83 -13.27
#